data_AF-A0A5K0VU43-F1
#
_entry.id   AF-A0A5K0VU43-F1
#
_cell.length_a   1.000
_cell.length_b   1.000
_cell.length_c   1.000
_cell.angle_alpha   90.00
_cell.angle_beta   90.00
_cell.angle_gamma   90.00
#
_symmetry.space_group_name_H-M   'P 1'
#
loop_
_entity.id
_entity.type
_entity.pdbx_description
1 polymer ?
#
loop_
_entity_poly.entity_id
_entity_poly.type
_entity_poly.pdbx_seq_one_letter_code
_entity_poly.pdbx_strand_id
1 'polypeptide(L)' 'EGEVYSWGRGTFGRLGTGKEEDETRPVRVSFVSGKKGQGCSNKPPRIVAVAAGAYHSLALEG' A
#
# COMPACT_ATOMS: atom_id res chain seq x y z
N GLU A 1 10.92 -7.33 -7.13
CA GLU A 1 9.47 -7.51 -6.92
C GLU A 1 8.95 -6.24 -6.27
N GLY A 2 7.93 -5.60 -6.85
CA GLY A 2 7.47 -4.25 -6.46
C GLY A 2 6.64 -4.24 -5.19
N GLU A 3 7.06 -5.00 -4.18
CA GLU A 3 6.37 -5.17 -2.91
C GLU A 3 6.55 -3.93 -2.04
N VAL A 4 5.48 -3.49 -1.40
CA VAL A 4 5.49 -2.31 -0.52
C VAL A 4 5.26 -2.76 0.91
N TYR A 5 6.04 -2.17 1.81
CA TYR A 5 5.92 -2.37 3.24
C TYR A 5 5.75 -1.02 3.93
N SER A 6 4.97 -1.01 5.01
CA SER A 6 4.75 0.16 5.85
C SER A 6 4.89 -0.22 7.32
N TRP A 7 5.30 0.74 8.15
CA TRP A 7 5.44 0.60 9.60
C TRP A 7 5.38 1.98 10.24
N GLY A 8 5.23 2.02 11.56
CA GLY A 8 5.08 3.23 12.36
C GLY A 8 3.66 3.40 12.87
N ARG A 9 3.19 4.64 12.95
CA ARG A 9 1.89 4.98 13.53
C ARG A 9 0.74 4.55 12.61
N GLY A 10 -0.20 3.77 13.11
CA GLY A 10 -1.37 3.25 12.38
C GLY A 10 -2.55 4.21 12.30
N THR A 11 -2.62 5.21 13.20
CA THR A 11 -3.77 6.12 13.33
C THR A 11 -4.21 6.70 11.98
N PHE A 12 -5.52 6.65 11.68
CA PHE A 12 -6.16 7.03 10.42
C PHE A 12 -5.86 6.10 9.22
N GLY A 13 -5.44 4.86 9.49
CA GLY A 13 -5.18 3.85 8.45
C GLY A 13 -3.99 4.17 7.54
N ARG A 14 -3.09 5.08 7.95
CA ARG A 14 -2.02 5.64 7.10
C ARG A 14 -0.99 4.62 6.60
N LEU A 15 -0.95 3.45 7.23
CA LEU A 15 -0.10 2.34 6.83
C LEU A 15 -0.65 1.58 5.61
N GLY A 16 -1.92 1.76 5.27
CA GLY A 16 -2.51 1.12 4.08
C GLY A 16 -2.73 -0.39 4.22
N THR A 17 -2.63 -0.94 5.43
CA THR A 17 -2.82 -2.37 5.72
C THR A 17 -4.28 -2.75 6.00
N GLY A 18 -5.20 -1.78 5.97
CA GLY A 18 -6.60 -1.94 6.37
C GLY A 18 -6.81 -1.92 7.88
N LYS A 19 -5.77 -1.61 8.66
CA LYS A 19 -5.80 -1.50 10.12
C LYS A 19 -5.36 -0.11 10.58
N GLU A 20 -5.72 0.26 11.81
CA GLU A 20 -5.25 1.49 12.47
C GLU A 20 -4.23 1.24 13.60
N GLU A 21 -3.80 -0.01 13.77
CA GLU A 21 -2.81 -0.44 14.77
C GLU A 21 -1.42 0.10 14.42
N ASP A 22 -0.68 0.53 15.44
CA ASP A 22 0.73 0.89 15.28
C ASP A 22 1.54 -0.38 15.01
N GLU A 23 2.38 -0.32 13.97
CA GLU A 23 3.21 -1.45 13.56
C GLU A 23 4.69 -1.11 13.82
N THR A 24 5.32 -1.83 14.74
CA THR A 24 6.74 -1.63 15.06
C THR A 24 7.68 -2.35 14.11
N ARG A 25 7.14 -3.16 13.20
CA ARG A 25 7.87 -3.96 12.21
C ARG A 25 7.27 -3.73 10.82
N PRO A 26 8.05 -3.92 9.74
CA PRO A 26 7.52 -3.82 8.39
C PRO A 26 6.35 -4.77 8.16
N VAL A 27 5.20 -4.23 7.77
CA VAL A 27 4.02 -4.99 7.38
C VAL A 27 3.78 -4.81 5.89
N ARG A 28 3.48 -5.91 5.21
CA ARG A 28 3.23 -5.90 3.77
C ARG A 28 1.91 -5.20 3.47
N VAL A 29 1.96 -4.24 2.55
CA VAL A 29 0.77 -3.55 2.03
C VAL A 29 0.20 -4.35 0.87
N SER A 30 -1.07 -4.75 1.00
CA SER A 30 -1.79 -5.49 -0.04
C SER A 30 -2.56 -4.52 -0.94
N PHE A 31 -2.13 -4.40 -2.19
CA PHE A 31 -2.87 -3.63 -3.19
C PHE A 31 -3.94 -4.51 -3.83
N VAL A 32 -5.21 -4.10 -3.76
CA VAL A 32 -6.27 -4.71 -4.55
C VAL A 32 -6.26 -4.03 -5.91
N SER A 33 -5.92 -4.75 -6.97
CA SER A 33 -5.99 -4.23 -8.34
C SER A 33 -7.42 -3.76 -8.61
N GLY A 34 -7.61 -2.44 -8.66
CA GLY A 34 -8.91 -1.79 -8.77
C GLY A 34 -9.50 -1.90 -10.17
N LYS A 35 -9.77 -3.11 -10.67
CA LYS A 35 -10.60 -3.33 -11.86
C LYS A 35 -11.43 -4.61 -11.72
N LYS A 36 -12.53 -4.55 -10.96
CA LYS A 36 -13.63 -5.53 -11.02
C LYS A 36 -14.46 -5.39 -12.33
N GLY A 37 -13.83 -5.24 -13.49
CA GLY A 37 -14.60 -5.02 -14.72
C GLY A 37 -13.88 -4.99 -16.05
N GLN A 38 -12.54 -5.04 -16.10
CA GLN A 38 -11.83 -5.15 -17.38
C GLN A 38 -10.69 -6.14 -17.20
N GLY A 39 -10.89 -7.33 -17.77
CA GLY A 39 -9.94 -8.42 -17.66
C GLY A 39 -8.57 -8.00 -18.18
N CYS A 40 -7.61 -7.86 -17.28
CA CYS A 40 -6.18 -7.84 -17.54
C CYS A 40 -5.45 -8.13 -16.22
N SER A 41 -5.03 -9.39 -16.05
CA SER A 41 -4.04 -9.90 -15.09
C SER A 41 -4.35 -9.86 -13.58
N ASN A 42 -4.40 -11.03 -12.94
CA ASN A 42 -4.35 -11.23 -11.48
C ASN A 42 -2.97 -10.88 -10.86
N LYS A 43 -2.16 -10.08 -11.56
CA LYS A 43 -0.80 -9.74 -11.11
C LYS A 43 -0.88 -8.57 -10.13
N PRO A 44 -0.12 -8.59 -9.01
CA PRO A 44 -0.01 -7.43 -8.15
C PRO A 44 0.55 -6.23 -8.93
N PRO A 45 0.09 -5.00 -8.65
CA PRO A 45 0.55 -3.80 -9.33
C PRO A 45 2.05 -3.61 -9.10
N ARG A 46 2.76 -3.11 -10.11
CA ARG A 46 4.18 -2.83 -10.00
C ARG A 46 4.37 -1.43 -9.45
N ILE A 47 4.67 -1.32 -8.16
CA ILE A 47 4.97 -0.02 -7.56
C ILE A 47 6.39 0.41 -7.92
N VAL A 48 6.53 1.62 -8.47
CA VAL A 48 7.80 2.20 -8.93
C VAL A 48 8.26 3.40 -8.09
N ALA A 49 7.36 4.03 -7.34
CA ALA A 49 7.68 5.12 -6.44
C ALA A 49 6.72 5.17 -5.24
N VAL A 50 7.20 5.71 -4.12
CA VAL A 50 6.42 5.95 -2.90
C VAL A 50 6.71 7.34 -2.35
N ALA A 51 5.72 7.98 -1.73
CA ALA A 51 5.86 9.26 -1.03
C ALA A 51 5.06 9.24 0.28
N ALA A 52 5.59 9.86 1.33
CA ALA A 52 4.95 9.94 2.64
C ALA A 52 4.99 11.38 3.17
N GLY A 53 3.82 11.86 3.62
CA GLY A 53 3.63 13.12 4.31
C GLY A 53 3.12 12.90 5.74
N ALA A 54 2.89 13.99 6.48
CA ALA A 54 2.48 13.91 7.89
C ALA A 54 1.17 13.13 8.12
N TYR A 55 0.26 13.15 7.13
CA TYR A 55 -1.07 12.53 7.21
C TYR A 55 -1.47 11.75 5.95
N HIS A 56 -0.55 11.54 5.01
CA HIS A 56 -0.87 10.84 3.77
C HIS A 56 0.31 10.02 3.26
N SER A 57 -0.01 8.97 2.50
CA SER A 57 0.96 8.09 1.85
C SER A 57 0.49 7.86 0.41
N LEU A 58 1.42 7.86 -0.55
CA LEU A 58 1.15 7.65 -1.97
C LEU A 58 2.07 6.57 -2.53
N ALA A 59 1.56 5.78 -3.46
CA ALA A 59 2.32 4.78 -4.23
C ALA A 59 1.96 4.92 -5.72
N LEU A 60 2.97 4.96 -6.58
CA LEU A 60 2.82 5.08 -8.02
C LEU A 60 3.01 3.71 -8.68
N GLU A 61 2.01 3.26 -9.43
CA GLU A 61 2.10 2.12 -10.34
C GLU A 61 2.76 2.56 -11.66
N GLY A 62 3.62 1.70 -12.23
CA GLY A 62 4.27 1.94 -13.52
C GLY A 62 4.29 0.72 -14.43
#